data_AF-A0A933GWH4-F1
#
_entry.id   AF-A0A933GWH4-F1
#
_cell.length_a   1.000
_cell.length_b   1.000
_cell.length_c   1.000
_cell.angle_alpha   90.00
_cell.angle_beta   90.00
_cell.angle_gamma   90.00
#
_symmetry.space_group_name_H-M   'P 1'
#
loop_
_entity.id
_entity.type
_entity.pdbx_description
1 polymer ?
#
loop_
_entity_poly.entity_id
_entity_poly.type
_entity_poly.pdbx_seq_one_letter_code
_entity_poly.pdbx_strand_id
1 'polypeptide(L)'
;MMFPAARGRGFTLIELLVVVVIISLVAAVVIPFLLRGLQDARMGSESSPKISQAAPKAGAIAEEGQTVEPPALESSDIRVLCRTEEVLDGFGVRTDYEARFEGVFVLRNVDEKAERLTLHFQFPPGMSEARDVSLRLREDSGEESEPRGIQYATQGMSWNGPVAPGEARTFVVRYLARGRDAFSYEVAGQGRAKRVRFEMEIDSERTPYVPPDSLRPTSWDGGTIAWSYDELVTRRPIVVEFPSGSSPLGRVILLCQLAGLAVLLFGAGFWYLAELYRPGSLAGFRAGHFLLVALTYSLFFAVFAVVSFQGRMDLGLGLGVAASLPLLTLHVSRVLDRRFALSRALPLAIVTLAVVSGAVYFIEHLSLVLLGAGVGLVAFATLTYRRFFERRKVREKEREAETRRRARQEELDKACAELETRAQDARLALAECALTLDEGGEEAPGAAALRAEVDLRRERLAATLEGAGELRARLAAVSEAPSEETAARAAVEFKARTAWFRERIAAETVACREAAEACARSEREASPGDGGARGSAARPHCSACGKASSPSTAHCPHCGVERPAVMTCTRCRRPVELPRHLLAAEWRDRPLHCPGCGEKFPTAD
;
A
#
# COMPACT_ATOMS: atom_id res chain seq x y z
N MET A 1 -10.89 16.42 30.51
CA MET A 1 -11.49 16.75 29.19
C MET A 1 -11.48 15.49 28.33
N MET A 2 -12.62 14.79 28.25
CA MET A 2 -12.82 13.72 27.28
C MET A 2 -13.19 14.38 25.94
N PHE A 3 -12.32 14.27 24.94
CA PHE A 3 -12.70 14.65 23.58
C PHE A 3 -13.81 13.69 23.12
N PRO A 4 -14.92 14.20 22.56
CA PRO A 4 -15.94 13.34 21.97
C PRO A 4 -15.26 12.51 20.88
N ALA A 5 -15.37 11.19 20.99
CA ALA A 5 -14.89 10.26 19.98
C ALA A 5 -15.60 10.59 18.67
N ALA A 6 -14.93 11.36 17.80
CA ALA A 6 -15.36 11.54 16.44
C ALA A 6 -15.63 10.15 15.87
N ARG A 7 -16.84 9.90 15.36
CA ARG A 7 -17.17 8.72 14.56
C ARG A 7 -16.30 8.78 13.30
N GLY A 8 -15.04 8.43 13.45
CA GLY A 8 -14.09 8.34 12.36
C GLY A 8 -14.62 7.26 11.46
N ARG A 9 -15.06 7.66 10.26
CA ARG A 9 -15.25 6.72 9.17
C ARG A 9 -13.92 5.98 9.03
N GLY A 10 -13.89 4.73 9.49
CA GLY A 10 -12.73 3.88 9.29
C GLY A 10 -12.39 3.88 7.80
N PHE A 11 -11.10 3.97 7.48
CA PHE A 11 -10.61 3.84 6.12
C PHE A 11 -11.34 2.66 5.45
N THR A 12 -11.92 2.92 4.29
CA THR A 12 -12.62 1.88 3.55
C THR A 12 -11.60 0.84 3.10
N LEU A 13 -12.04 -0.41 3.03
CA LEU A 13 -11.19 -1.52 2.58
C LEU A 13 -10.55 -1.25 1.21
N ILE A 14 -11.26 -0.49 0.37
CA ILE A 14 -10.83 -0.06 -0.95
C ILE A 14 -9.64 0.91 -0.84
N GLU A 15 -9.71 1.93 0.02
CA GLU A 15 -8.61 2.86 0.21
C GLU A 15 -7.34 2.16 0.71
N LEU A 16 -7.48 1.16 1.59
CA LEU A 16 -6.33 0.41 2.07
C LEU A 16 -5.68 -0.42 0.95
N LEU A 17 -6.49 -1.08 0.12
CA LEU A 17 -5.99 -1.85 -1.01
C LEU A 17 -5.29 -0.93 -2.03
N VAL A 18 -5.84 0.27 -2.27
CA VAL A 18 -5.21 1.29 -3.11
C VAL A 18 -3.86 1.73 -2.54
N VAL A 19 -3.75 1.99 -1.23
CA VAL A 19 -2.47 2.35 -0.60
C VAL A 19 -1.44 1.23 -0.73
N VAL A 20 -1.82 -0.02 -0.49
CA VAL A 20 -0.91 -1.17 -0.64
C VAL A 20 -0.46 -1.32 -2.09
N VAL A 21 -1.36 -1.15 -3.05
CA VAL A 21 -1.03 -1.18 -4.49
C VAL A 21 -0.07 -0.05 -4.84
N ILE A 22 -0.32 1.18 -4.39
CA ILE A 22 0.55 2.33 -4.65
C ILE A 22 1.94 2.10 -4.05
N ILE A 23 2.05 1.68 -2.79
CA ILE A 23 3.34 1.42 -2.14
C ILE A 23 4.09 0.29 -2.86
N SER A 24 3.39 -0.77 -3.26
CA SER A 24 3.98 -1.88 -4.01
C SER A 24 4.47 -1.43 -5.39
N LEU A 25 3.71 -0.58 -6.08
CA LEU A 25 4.08 -0.01 -7.38
C LEU A 25 5.30 0.92 -7.24
N VAL A 26 5.30 1.80 -6.23
CA VAL A 26 6.42 2.70 -5.94
C VAL A 26 7.68 1.88 -5.63
N ALA A 27 7.59 0.87 -4.76
CA ALA A 27 8.73 0.00 -4.45
C ALA A 27 9.22 -0.76 -5.69
N ALA A 28 8.31 -1.28 -6.52
CA ALA A 28 8.65 -2.05 -7.72
C ALA A 28 9.19 -1.21 -8.88
N VAL A 29 8.93 0.10 -8.92
CA VAL A 29 9.34 0.98 -10.03
C VAL A 29 10.44 1.95 -9.61
N VAL A 30 10.28 2.65 -8.49
CA VAL A 30 11.19 3.72 -8.06
C VAL A 30 12.53 3.17 -7.59
N ILE A 31 12.53 2.10 -6.78
CA ILE A 31 13.78 1.52 -6.27
C ILE A 31 14.66 1.02 -7.43
N PRO A 32 14.16 0.23 -8.40
CA PRO A 32 14.97 -0.20 -9.54
C PRO A 32 15.40 0.94 -10.43
N PHE A 33 14.56 1.95 -10.63
CA PHE A 33 14.91 3.12 -11.44
C PHE A 33 16.08 3.89 -10.82
N LEU A 34 16.04 4.13 -9.50
CA LEU A 34 17.15 4.76 -8.76
C LEU A 34 18.42 3.90 -8.82
N LEU A 35 18.30 2.59 -8.64
CA LEU A 35 19.45 1.68 -8.69
C LEU A 35 20.06 1.59 -10.11
N ARG A 36 19.24 1.58 -11.16
CA ARG A 36 19.69 1.66 -12.56
C ARG A 36 20.39 2.98 -12.85
N GLY A 37 19.85 4.11 -12.41
CA GLY A 37 20.51 5.41 -12.56
C GLY A 37 21.89 5.45 -11.91
N LEU A 38 22.06 4.82 -10.74
CA LEU A 38 23.36 4.66 -10.09
C LEU A 38 24.31 3.71 -10.83
N GLN A 39 23.78 2.67 -11.48
CA GLN A 39 24.54 1.75 -12.32
C GLN A 39 24.99 2.44 -13.61
N ASP A 40 24.10 3.09 -14.34
CA ASP A 40 24.39 3.75 -15.61
C ASP A 40 25.40 4.89 -15.42
N ALA A 41 25.30 5.64 -14.31
CA ALA A 41 26.30 6.66 -13.96
C ALA A 41 27.70 6.08 -13.66
N ARG A 42 27.79 4.81 -13.27
CA ARG A 42 29.07 4.09 -13.05
C ARG A 42 29.56 3.37 -14.31
N MET A 43 28.65 2.78 -15.09
CA MET A 43 28.96 2.01 -16.30
C MET A 43 29.21 2.89 -17.53
N GLY A 44 28.67 4.12 -17.56
CA GLY A 44 28.93 5.09 -18.62
C GLY A 44 30.40 5.53 -18.74
N SER A 45 31.28 5.02 -17.87
CA SER A 45 32.70 5.37 -17.87
C SER A 45 33.56 4.56 -18.83
N GLU A 46 33.23 3.33 -19.24
CA GLU A 46 34.14 2.53 -20.08
C GLU A 46 33.44 1.27 -20.62
N SER A 47 32.93 1.31 -21.86
CA SER A 47 32.76 0.07 -22.61
C SER A 47 34.18 -0.43 -22.89
N SER A 48 34.68 -1.33 -22.04
CA SER A 48 36.00 -1.92 -22.25
C SER A 48 36.07 -2.45 -23.69
N PRO A 49 37.08 -2.05 -24.48
CA PRO A 49 37.16 -2.43 -25.88
C PRO A 49 37.14 -3.97 -25.98
N LYS A 50 36.21 -4.51 -26.78
CA LYS A 50 36.17 -5.95 -27.07
C LYS A 50 37.53 -6.36 -27.63
N ILE A 51 38.10 -7.43 -27.07
CA ILE A 51 39.38 -7.98 -27.49
C ILE A 51 39.18 -8.64 -28.85
N SER A 52 39.76 -8.04 -29.89
CA SER A 52 39.73 -8.55 -31.27
C SER A 52 41.13 -8.92 -31.73
N GLN A 53 41.44 -10.21 -31.75
CA GLN A 53 42.66 -10.74 -32.35
C GLN A 53 42.50 -10.73 -33.88
N ALA A 54 43.53 -10.33 -34.61
CA ALA A 54 43.54 -10.47 -36.06
C ALA A 54 44.53 -11.55 -36.53
N ALA A 55 44.26 -12.16 -37.67
CA ALA A 55 45.25 -12.98 -38.36
C ALA A 55 46.55 -12.19 -38.60
N PRO A 56 47.72 -12.86 -38.66
CA PRO A 56 48.98 -12.19 -38.94
C PRO A 56 48.90 -11.38 -40.23
N LYS A 57 49.38 -10.14 -40.18
CA LYS A 57 49.58 -9.31 -41.37
C LYS A 57 50.97 -9.60 -41.89
N ALA A 58 51.04 -10.15 -43.09
CA ALA A 58 52.29 -10.41 -43.76
C ALA A 58 52.45 -9.44 -44.92
N GLY A 59 53.64 -8.86 -45.03
CA GLY A 59 54.02 -7.94 -46.10
C GLY A 59 55.34 -8.39 -46.71
N ALA A 60 55.61 -7.94 -47.92
CA ALA A 60 56.90 -8.12 -48.56
C ALA A 60 57.60 -6.76 -48.62
N ILE A 61 58.91 -6.74 -48.37
CA ILE A 61 59.68 -5.49 -48.42
C ILE A 61 60.19 -5.33 -49.86
N ALA A 62 59.70 -4.28 -50.52
CA ALA A 62 60.17 -3.86 -51.83
C ALA A 62 61.45 -3.03 -51.72
N GLU A 63 62.34 -3.16 -52.70
CA GLU A 63 63.30 -2.09 -52.99
C GLU A 63 62.56 -0.85 -53.53
N GLU A 64 63.11 0.32 -53.26
CA GLU A 64 62.48 1.62 -53.55
C GLU A 64 62.04 1.70 -55.03
N GLY A 65 60.71 1.77 -55.26
CA GLY A 65 60.11 1.83 -56.60
C GLY A 65 59.54 0.52 -57.15
N GLN A 66 59.68 -0.61 -56.45
CA GLN A 66 59.03 -1.87 -56.86
C GLN A 66 57.65 -2.04 -56.20
N THR A 67 56.66 -2.47 -56.99
CA THR A 67 55.38 -2.97 -56.47
C THR A 67 55.56 -4.44 -56.18
N VAL A 68 55.23 -4.87 -54.97
CA VAL A 68 55.44 -6.24 -54.50
C VAL A 68 54.12 -6.83 -54.05
N GLU A 69 53.85 -8.07 -54.45
CA GLU A 69 52.64 -8.78 -54.04
C GLU A 69 52.74 -9.20 -52.57
N PRO A 70 51.65 -9.04 -51.78
CA PRO A 70 51.65 -9.49 -50.39
C PRO A 70 51.72 -11.02 -50.34
N PRO A 71 52.49 -11.60 -49.40
CA PRO A 71 52.58 -13.05 -49.23
C PRO A 71 51.21 -13.67 -48.93
N ALA A 72 51.00 -14.89 -49.45
CA ALA A 72 49.73 -15.60 -49.29
C ALA A 72 49.73 -16.45 -48.01
N LEU A 73 48.66 -16.32 -47.21
CA LEU A 73 48.40 -17.19 -46.06
C LEU A 73 47.74 -18.50 -46.54
N GLU A 74 48.52 -19.57 -46.61
CA GLU A 74 48.06 -20.87 -47.14
C GLU A 74 47.23 -21.67 -46.13
N SER A 75 47.62 -21.64 -44.87
CA SER A 75 46.84 -22.28 -43.82
C SER A 75 47.03 -21.62 -42.47
N SER A 76 45.94 -21.63 -41.70
CA SER A 76 45.91 -21.26 -40.28
C SER A 76 45.31 -22.42 -39.51
N ASP A 77 46.09 -23.02 -38.60
CA ASP A 77 45.62 -24.03 -37.64
C ASP A 77 45.76 -23.45 -36.23
N ILE A 78 44.63 -23.14 -35.61
CA ILE A 78 44.57 -22.34 -34.38
C ILE A 78 43.83 -23.14 -33.33
N ARG A 79 44.45 -23.23 -32.15
CA ARG A 79 43.87 -23.83 -30.95
C ARG A 79 43.87 -22.80 -29.84
N VAL A 80 42.71 -22.64 -29.22
CA VAL A 80 42.53 -21.73 -28.09
C VAL A 80 41.93 -22.50 -26.93
N LEU A 81 42.67 -22.61 -25.83
CA LEU A 81 42.10 -23.06 -24.57
C LEU A 81 41.69 -21.83 -23.77
N CYS A 82 40.40 -21.67 -23.53
CA CYS A 82 39.83 -20.54 -22.82
C CYS A 82 39.31 -20.98 -21.45
N ARG A 83 39.84 -20.41 -20.38
CA ARG A 83 39.32 -20.57 -19.01
C ARG A 83 38.60 -19.33 -18.59
N THR A 84 37.35 -19.45 -18.17
CA THR A 84 36.55 -18.29 -17.73
C THR A 84 36.43 -18.22 -16.22
N GLU A 85 36.48 -17.02 -15.65
CA GLU A 85 36.25 -16.74 -14.24
C GLU A 85 35.25 -15.58 -14.11
N GLU A 86 34.24 -15.73 -13.27
CA GLU A 86 33.32 -14.65 -12.93
C GLU A 86 33.99 -13.71 -11.91
N VAL A 87 34.21 -12.45 -12.30
CA VAL A 87 34.80 -11.43 -11.43
C VAL A 87 33.76 -10.39 -11.06
N LEU A 88 33.67 -10.08 -9.76
CA LEU A 88 32.86 -8.99 -9.25
C LEU A 88 33.58 -7.65 -9.52
N ASP A 89 33.00 -6.84 -10.40
CA ASP A 89 33.48 -5.49 -10.72
C ASP A 89 32.47 -4.45 -10.22
N GLY A 90 32.73 -3.95 -9.02
CA GLY A 90 31.78 -3.11 -8.27
C GLY A 90 30.49 -3.85 -7.97
N PHE A 91 29.44 -3.58 -8.77
CA PHE A 91 28.14 -4.24 -8.66
C PHE A 91 27.77 -5.10 -9.88
N GLY A 92 28.59 -5.04 -10.94
CA GLY A 92 28.49 -5.93 -12.08
C GLY A 92 29.19 -7.25 -11.78
N VAL A 93 28.71 -8.32 -12.40
CA VAL A 93 29.55 -9.50 -12.61
C VAL A 93 29.96 -9.42 -14.05
N ARG A 94 31.26 -9.55 -14.29
CA ARG A 94 31.83 -9.66 -15.63
C ARG A 94 32.54 -11.00 -15.74
N THR A 95 32.69 -11.48 -16.96
CA THR A 95 33.41 -12.73 -17.18
C THR A 95 34.80 -12.39 -17.68
N ASP A 96 35.80 -12.56 -16.80
CA ASP A 96 37.19 -12.50 -17.23
C ASP A 96 37.55 -13.87 -17.81
N TYR A 97 38.46 -13.91 -18.80
CA TYR A 97 38.98 -15.16 -19.32
C TYR A 97 40.48 -15.11 -19.50
N GLU A 98 41.09 -16.29 -19.42
CA GLU A 98 42.47 -16.53 -19.83
C GLU A 98 42.46 -17.44 -21.06
N ALA A 99 42.95 -16.92 -22.17
CA ALA A 99 43.06 -17.63 -23.44
C ALA A 99 44.52 -18.03 -23.68
N ARG A 100 44.77 -19.33 -23.70
CA ARG A 100 46.01 -19.91 -24.18
C ARG A 100 45.89 -20.11 -25.68
N PHE A 101 46.51 -19.21 -26.44
CA PHE A 101 46.50 -19.22 -27.89
C PHE A 101 47.70 -19.99 -28.42
N GLU A 102 47.45 -20.91 -29.35
CA GLU A 102 48.47 -21.57 -30.17
C GLU A 102 48.01 -21.55 -31.63
N GLY A 103 48.77 -20.87 -32.48
CA GLY A 103 48.48 -20.75 -33.91
C GLY A 103 49.66 -21.20 -34.76
N VAL A 104 49.41 -22.07 -35.73
CA VAL A 104 50.35 -22.51 -36.75
C VAL A 104 49.94 -21.90 -38.09
N PHE A 105 50.81 -21.06 -38.65
CA PHE A 105 50.54 -20.29 -39.87
C PHE A 105 51.55 -20.68 -40.95
N VAL A 106 51.06 -21.01 -42.15
CA VAL A 106 51.91 -21.28 -43.32
C VAL A 106 51.80 -20.10 -44.27
N LEU A 107 52.90 -19.36 -44.43
CA LEU A 107 53.00 -18.20 -45.31
C LEU A 107 53.84 -18.58 -46.52
N ARG A 108 53.33 -18.30 -47.73
CA ARG A 108 54.08 -18.47 -48.98
C ARG A 108 54.44 -17.12 -49.56
N ASN A 109 55.70 -16.94 -49.92
CA ASN A 109 56.11 -15.84 -50.76
C ASN A 109 55.63 -16.08 -52.20
N VAL A 110 54.64 -15.32 -52.64
CA VAL A 110 54.09 -15.42 -54.01
C VAL A 110 54.78 -14.47 -54.98
N ASP A 111 55.53 -13.49 -54.47
CA ASP A 111 56.21 -12.52 -55.29
C ASP A 111 57.53 -13.10 -55.83
N GLU A 112 57.76 -12.94 -57.14
CA GLU A 112 58.93 -13.49 -57.83
C GLU A 112 60.23 -12.73 -57.51
N LYS A 113 60.13 -11.53 -56.92
CA LYS A 113 61.24 -10.59 -56.72
C LYS A 113 61.57 -10.33 -55.26
N ALA A 114 60.60 -10.43 -54.36
CA ALA A 114 60.83 -10.21 -52.94
C ALA A 114 61.70 -11.30 -52.33
N GLU A 115 62.82 -10.92 -51.71
CA GLU A 115 63.66 -11.85 -50.96
C GLU A 115 63.41 -11.80 -49.45
N ARG A 116 62.60 -10.83 -48.98
CA ARG A 116 62.34 -10.58 -47.56
C ARG A 116 60.87 -10.38 -47.27
N LEU A 117 60.39 -11.06 -46.24
CA LEU A 117 59.03 -10.89 -45.73
C LEU A 117 59.05 -10.24 -44.35
N THR A 118 58.02 -9.44 -44.10
CA THR A 118 57.65 -8.97 -42.77
C THR A 118 56.42 -9.72 -42.32
N LEU A 119 56.47 -10.23 -41.10
CA LEU A 119 55.34 -10.81 -40.40
C LEU A 119 55.03 -9.93 -39.20
N HIS A 120 53.80 -9.45 -39.10
CA HIS A 120 53.32 -8.74 -37.93
C HIS A 120 52.12 -9.45 -37.34
N PHE A 121 52.30 -9.97 -36.12
CA PHE A 121 51.24 -10.55 -35.32
C PHE A 121 50.82 -9.52 -34.27
N GLN A 122 49.73 -8.81 -34.53
CA GLN A 122 49.20 -7.80 -33.62
C GLN A 122 48.53 -8.50 -32.44
N PHE A 123 48.84 -8.11 -31.20
CA PHE A 123 48.05 -8.60 -30.06
C PHE A 123 46.68 -7.91 -30.02
N PRO A 124 45.67 -8.51 -29.38
CA PRO A 124 44.34 -7.92 -29.38
C PRO A 124 44.35 -6.56 -28.66
N PRO A 125 43.77 -5.51 -29.24
CA PRO A 125 43.58 -4.26 -28.51
C PRO A 125 42.63 -4.52 -27.32
N GLY A 126 42.91 -3.90 -26.18
CA GLY A 126 42.10 -4.07 -24.97
C GLY A 126 42.51 -5.25 -24.07
N MET A 127 43.50 -6.04 -24.47
CA MET A 127 44.12 -7.00 -23.55
C MET A 127 44.70 -6.29 -22.33
N SER A 128 44.50 -6.84 -21.13
CA SER A 128 45.17 -6.32 -19.93
C SER A 128 46.61 -6.80 -19.83
N GLU A 129 46.91 -7.98 -20.38
CA GLU A 129 48.18 -8.66 -20.19
C GLU A 129 48.44 -9.74 -21.25
N ALA A 130 49.70 -9.86 -21.70
CA ALA A 130 50.23 -10.98 -22.48
C ALA A 130 51.34 -11.66 -21.66
N ARG A 131 51.31 -12.99 -21.56
CA ARG A 131 52.38 -13.80 -20.96
C ARG A 131 52.82 -14.90 -21.92
N ASP A 132 54.00 -15.45 -21.66
CA ASP A 132 54.55 -16.61 -22.38
C ASP A 132 54.49 -16.46 -23.91
N VAL A 133 54.76 -15.23 -24.35
CA VAL A 133 54.73 -14.85 -25.75
C VAL A 133 55.92 -15.49 -26.46
N SER A 134 55.66 -16.21 -27.55
CA SER A 134 56.68 -16.77 -28.42
C SER A 134 56.23 -16.81 -29.87
N LEU A 135 57.15 -16.50 -30.78
CA LEU A 135 57.00 -16.77 -32.20
C LEU A 135 58.20 -17.60 -32.64
N ARG A 136 57.93 -18.81 -33.13
CA ARG A 136 58.92 -19.78 -33.57
C ARG A 136 58.73 -20.11 -35.04
N LEU A 137 59.83 -20.40 -35.72
CA LEU A 137 59.82 -20.97 -37.06
C LEU A 137 59.90 -22.49 -36.94
N ARG A 138 58.97 -23.20 -37.59
CA ARG A 138 58.99 -24.65 -37.69
C ARG A 138 59.61 -25.05 -39.02
N GLU A 139 60.73 -25.76 -38.96
CA GLU A 139 61.39 -26.30 -40.15
C GLU A 139 60.68 -27.56 -40.67
N ASP A 140 61.02 -28.00 -41.88
CA ASP A 140 60.46 -29.23 -42.47
C ASP A 140 60.78 -30.50 -41.65
N SER A 141 61.84 -30.44 -40.83
CA SER A 141 62.20 -31.47 -39.85
C SER A 141 61.21 -31.58 -38.67
N GLY A 142 60.35 -30.57 -38.49
CA GLY A 142 59.47 -30.40 -37.34
C GLY A 142 60.11 -29.69 -36.15
N GLU A 143 61.42 -29.38 -36.20
CA GLU A 143 62.10 -28.63 -35.15
C GLU A 143 61.61 -27.17 -35.12
N GLU A 144 61.36 -26.63 -33.92
CA GLU A 144 60.92 -25.26 -33.71
C GLU A 144 62.05 -24.42 -33.12
N SER A 145 62.48 -23.38 -33.83
CA SER A 145 63.52 -22.45 -33.38
C SER A 145 63.02 -21.01 -33.37
N GLU A 146 63.58 -20.17 -32.51
CA GLU A 146 63.27 -18.73 -32.50
C GLU A 146 64.01 -18.06 -33.66
N PRO A 147 63.30 -17.44 -34.61
CA PRO A 147 63.94 -16.91 -35.80
C PRO A 147 64.72 -15.63 -35.49
N ARG A 148 65.86 -15.45 -36.15
CA ARG A 148 66.62 -14.18 -36.08
C ARG A 148 65.77 -13.03 -36.63
N GLY A 149 65.88 -11.84 -36.02
CA GLY A 149 65.17 -10.65 -36.46
C GLY A 149 63.74 -10.49 -35.93
N ILE A 150 63.38 -11.25 -34.88
CA ILE A 150 62.15 -11.06 -34.13
C ILE A 150 62.22 -9.84 -33.21
N GLN A 151 61.12 -9.10 -33.12
CA GLN A 151 60.93 -8.00 -32.19
C GLN A 151 59.61 -8.22 -31.43
N TYR A 152 59.69 -8.18 -30.10
CA TYR A 152 58.53 -8.24 -29.21
C TYR A 152 58.18 -6.83 -28.76
N ALA A 153 56.94 -6.43 -28.95
CA ALA A 153 56.40 -5.14 -28.53
C ALA A 153 55.09 -5.34 -27.77
N THR A 154 54.66 -4.30 -27.06
CA THR A 154 53.36 -4.31 -26.34
C THR A 154 52.16 -4.44 -27.26
N GLN A 155 52.31 -4.02 -28.53
CA GLN A 155 51.26 -4.09 -29.54
C GLN A 155 51.26 -5.41 -30.34
N GLY A 156 52.28 -6.26 -30.16
CA GLY A 156 52.42 -7.49 -30.96
C GLY A 156 53.85 -7.96 -31.14
N MET A 157 54.01 -8.95 -32.00
CA MET A 157 55.31 -9.46 -32.46
C MET A 157 55.52 -9.05 -33.91
N SER A 158 56.74 -8.70 -34.27
CA SER A 158 57.14 -8.56 -35.66
C SER A 158 58.37 -9.41 -35.94
N TRP A 159 58.41 -9.98 -37.14
CA TRP A 159 59.57 -10.69 -37.67
C TRP A 159 59.89 -10.16 -39.05
N ASN A 160 61.17 -10.05 -39.36
CA ASN A 160 61.67 -9.67 -40.67
C ASN A 160 62.85 -10.57 -41.04
N GLY A 161 62.68 -11.36 -42.08
CA GLY A 161 63.73 -12.27 -42.52
C GLY A 161 63.60 -12.70 -43.97
N PRO A 162 64.63 -13.39 -44.48
CA PRO A 162 64.67 -13.83 -45.86
C PRO A 162 63.69 -14.98 -46.11
N VAL A 163 62.95 -14.91 -47.22
CA VAL A 163 62.08 -15.98 -47.73
C VAL A 163 62.17 -15.93 -49.26
N ALA A 164 62.71 -16.98 -49.86
CA ALA A 164 62.92 -17.02 -51.30
C ALA A 164 61.57 -16.99 -52.06
N PRO A 165 61.54 -16.48 -53.31
CA PRO A 165 60.35 -16.58 -54.15
C PRO A 165 59.78 -18.00 -54.23
N GLY A 166 58.48 -18.15 -54.00
CA GLY A 166 57.78 -19.43 -53.99
C GLY A 166 57.95 -20.27 -52.71
N GLU A 167 58.89 -19.91 -51.83
CA GLU A 167 59.15 -20.61 -50.57
C GLU A 167 57.98 -20.41 -49.58
N ALA A 168 57.66 -21.47 -48.84
CA ALA A 168 56.70 -21.45 -47.75
C ALA A 168 57.42 -21.58 -46.41
N ARG A 169 56.97 -20.81 -45.41
CA ARG A 169 57.51 -20.84 -44.05
C ARG A 169 56.38 -21.07 -43.05
N THR A 170 56.64 -21.94 -42.07
CA THR A 170 55.68 -22.28 -41.01
C THR A 170 56.04 -21.54 -39.73
N PHE A 171 55.13 -20.69 -39.26
CA PHE A 171 55.27 -19.93 -38.04
C PHE A 171 54.36 -20.50 -36.96
N VAL A 172 54.89 -20.63 -35.75
CA VAL A 172 54.17 -21.10 -34.57
C VAL A 172 54.14 -19.97 -33.56
N VAL A 173 52.94 -19.47 -33.29
CA VAL A 173 52.70 -18.37 -32.35
C VAL A 173 52.03 -18.93 -31.11
N ARG A 174 52.60 -18.67 -29.94
CA ARG A 174 51.99 -19.03 -28.65
C ARG A 174 52.00 -17.84 -27.71
N TYR A 175 50.90 -17.64 -26.99
CA TYR A 175 50.82 -16.67 -25.89
C TYR A 175 49.64 -17.00 -24.98
N LEU A 176 49.72 -16.49 -23.75
CA LEU A 176 48.60 -16.40 -22.82
C LEU A 176 48.10 -14.96 -22.82
N ALA A 177 46.81 -14.77 -23.07
CA ALA A 177 46.17 -13.46 -23.00
C ALA A 177 45.02 -13.49 -22.00
N ARG A 178 44.88 -12.41 -21.22
CA ARG A 178 43.70 -12.19 -20.39
C ARG A 178 42.74 -11.21 -21.07
N GLY A 179 41.48 -11.59 -21.10
CA GLY A 179 40.41 -10.81 -21.68
C GLY A 179 39.12 -10.80 -20.88
N ARG A 180 38.08 -10.17 -21.44
CA ARG A 180 36.77 -9.99 -20.80
C ARG A 180 35.63 -10.18 -21.79
N ASP A 181 34.53 -10.76 -21.32
CA ASP A 181 33.19 -10.90 -21.91
C ASP A 181 33.08 -11.56 -23.29
N ALA A 182 34.03 -11.37 -24.19
CA ALA A 182 34.05 -11.99 -25.50
C ALA A 182 35.48 -12.21 -26.01
N PHE A 183 35.66 -13.30 -26.74
CA PHE A 183 36.82 -13.55 -27.58
C PHE A 183 36.46 -13.29 -29.04
N SER A 184 37.24 -12.47 -29.75
CA SER A 184 37.08 -12.24 -31.18
C SER A 184 38.37 -12.57 -31.94
N TYR A 185 38.24 -13.23 -33.09
CA TYR A 185 39.33 -13.57 -34.00
C TYR A 185 38.96 -13.29 -35.46
N GLU A 186 39.69 -12.39 -36.12
CA GLU A 186 39.54 -12.09 -37.55
C GLU A 186 40.30 -13.12 -38.38
N VAL A 187 39.53 -14.03 -39.00
CA VAL A 187 40.05 -15.22 -39.69
C VAL A 187 40.77 -14.91 -41.00
N ALA A 188 40.13 -14.09 -41.81
CA ALA A 188 40.64 -13.63 -43.08
C ALA A 188 41.22 -12.24 -42.83
N GLY A 189 42.52 -12.05 -43.03
CA GLY A 189 43.11 -10.72 -43.12
C GLY A 189 42.54 -9.95 -44.33
N GLN A 190 43.36 -9.20 -45.06
CA GLN A 190 42.89 -8.48 -46.25
C GLN A 190 42.65 -9.37 -47.50
N GLY A 191 42.30 -10.66 -47.36
CA GLY A 191 42.19 -11.57 -48.51
C GLY A 191 41.52 -12.92 -48.26
N ARG A 192 41.70 -13.84 -49.20
CA ARG A 192 41.18 -15.23 -49.17
C ARG A 192 42.11 -16.10 -48.33
N ALA A 193 41.58 -16.76 -47.31
CA ALA A 193 42.31 -17.77 -46.55
C ALA A 193 42.10 -19.14 -47.21
N LYS A 194 43.18 -19.80 -47.65
CA LYS A 194 43.08 -21.09 -48.35
C LYS A 194 42.58 -22.23 -47.45
N ARG A 195 43.07 -22.33 -46.21
CA ARG A 195 42.60 -23.31 -45.24
C ARG A 195 42.59 -22.71 -43.84
N VAL A 196 41.45 -22.80 -43.16
CA VAL A 196 41.29 -22.32 -41.79
C VAL A 196 40.78 -23.47 -40.94
N ARG A 197 41.55 -23.81 -39.90
CA ARG A 197 41.11 -24.63 -38.78
C ARG A 197 41.25 -23.81 -37.53
N PHE A 198 40.15 -23.60 -36.85
CA PHE A 198 40.12 -22.93 -35.57
C PHE A 198 39.34 -23.81 -34.62
N GLU A 199 39.94 -24.12 -33.47
CA GLU A 199 39.36 -24.94 -32.42
C GLU A 199 39.48 -24.17 -31.11
N MET A 200 38.37 -24.03 -30.40
CA MET A 200 38.35 -23.42 -29.07
C MET A 200 37.75 -24.39 -28.08
N GLU A 201 38.55 -24.76 -27.09
CA GLU A 201 38.13 -25.49 -25.91
C GLU A 201 37.81 -24.49 -24.79
N ILE A 202 36.62 -24.59 -24.23
CA ILE A 202 36.07 -23.62 -23.28
C ILE A 202 35.82 -24.33 -21.96
N ASP A 203 36.62 -24.01 -20.96
CA ASP A 203 36.43 -24.39 -19.57
C ASP A 203 35.62 -23.30 -18.88
N SER A 204 34.29 -23.47 -18.91
CA SER A 204 33.33 -22.52 -18.35
C SER A 204 32.17 -23.25 -17.67
N GLU A 205 31.69 -22.70 -16.55
CA GLU A 205 30.47 -23.15 -15.89
C GLU A 205 29.20 -22.82 -16.69
N ARG A 206 29.29 -21.85 -17.63
CA ARG A 206 28.18 -21.39 -18.44
C ARG A 206 28.39 -21.76 -19.91
N THR A 207 27.29 -22.04 -20.59
CA THR A 207 27.33 -22.30 -22.02
C THR A 207 27.71 -21.01 -22.78
N PRO A 208 28.80 -21.03 -23.57
CA PRO A 208 29.20 -19.89 -24.39
C PRO A 208 28.17 -19.62 -25.49
N TYR A 209 28.14 -18.39 -25.98
CA TYR A 209 27.21 -17.96 -27.04
C TYR A 209 27.98 -17.47 -28.27
N VAL A 210 27.61 -17.96 -29.46
CA VAL A 210 28.16 -17.48 -30.75
C VAL A 210 27.11 -16.55 -31.38
N PRO A 211 27.38 -15.24 -31.50
CA PRO A 211 26.40 -14.29 -32.00
C PRO A 211 26.20 -14.45 -33.53
N PRO A 212 25.03 -14.04 -34.06
CA PRO A 212 24.65 -14.31 -35.45
C PRO A 212 25.47 -13.54 -36.51
N ASP A 213 26.18 -12.50 -36.09
CA ASP A 213 27.14 -11.73 -36.88
C ASP A 213 28.53 -12.40 -36.95
N SER A 214 28.78 -13.43 -36.13
CA SER A 214 29.97 -14.26 -36.19
C SER A 214 29.95 -15.27 -37.36
N LEU A 215 31.13 -15.79 -37.70
CA LEU A 215 31.26 -16.98 -38.52
C LEU A 215 30.65 -18.19 -37.79
N ARG A 216 29.77 -18.93 -38.45
CA ARG A 216 29.06 -20.07 -37.80
C ARG A 216 30.03 -21.23 -37.55
N PRO A 217 30.00 -21.90 -36.39
CA PRO A 217 30.85 -23.07 -36.17
C PRO A 217 30.47 -24.21 -37.10
N THR A 218 31.46 -25.02 -37.49
CA THR A 218 31.25 -26.26 -38.25
C THR A 218 30.87 -27.43 -37.35
N SER A 219 31.31 -27.39 -36.09
CA SER A 219 30.94 -28.36 -35.06
C SER A 219 30.94 -27.73 -33.67
N TRP A 220 30.10 -28.25 -32.78
CA TRP A 220 29.99 -27.84 -31.39
C TRP A 220 29.56 -29.04 -30.53
N ASP A 221 30.34 -29.41 -29.53
CA ASP A 221 30.10 -30.56 -28.63
C ASP A 221 29.84 -30.17 -27.16
N GLY A 222 29.53 -28.91 -26.90
CA GLY A 222 29.23 -28.37 -25.56
C GLY A 222 30.44 -27.79 -24.82
N GLY A 223 31.66 -28.23 -25.11
CA GLY A 223 32.90 -27.69 -24.53
C GLY A 223 33.90 -27.19 -25.58
N THR A 224 33.85 -27.76 -26.78
CA THR A 224 34.70 -27.42 -27.90
C THR A 224 33.86 -26.88 -29.06
N ILE A 225 34.30 -25.73 -29.59
CA ILE A 225 33.71 -25.09 -30.77
C ILE A 225 34.77 -25.08 -31.87
N ALA A 226 34.44 -25.61 -33.05
CA ALA A 226 35.39 -25.67 -34.15
C ALA A 226 34.84 -25.07 -35.44
N TRP A 227 35.75 -24.49 -36.23
CA TRP A 227 35.54 -23.92 -37.55
C TRP A 227 36.58 -24.53 -38.50
N SER A 228 36.11 -25.25 -39.51
CA SER A 228 36.96 -25.84 -40.56
C SER A 228 36.47 -25.41 -41.93
N TYR A 229 37.22 -24.55 -42.60
CA TYR A 229 36.90 -24.04 -43.93
C TYR A 229 38.06 -24.17 -44.88
N ASP A 230 37.76 -24.56 -46.12
CA ASP A 230 38.65 -24.42 -47.26
C ASP A 230 38.20 -23.21 -48.09
N GLU A 231 39.16 -22.43 -48.56
CA GLU A 231 38.99 -21.30 -49.47
C GLU A 231 38.06 -20.18 -48.97
N LEU A 232 38.10 -19.89 -47.67
CA LEU A 232 37.22 -18.94 -47.00
C LEU A 232 37.48 -17.48 -47.44
N VAL A 233 36.41 -16.81 -47.86
CA VAL A 233 36.35 -15.35 -48.05
C VAL A 233 35.27 -14.80 -47.13
N THR A 234 35.67 -14.11 -46.06
CA THR A 234 34.72 -13.56 -45.09
C THR A 234 35.21 -12.23 -44.54
N ARG A 235 34.27 -11.38 -44.14
CA ARG A 235 34.52 -10.20 -43.28
C ARG A 235 34.03 -10.41 -41.85
N ARG A 236 33.39 -11.56 -41.58
CA ARG A 236 32.85 -11.89 -40.26
C ARG A 236 33.95 -12.54 -39.41
N PRO A 237 34.24 -12.01 -38.22
CA PRO A 237 35.15 -12.65 -37.27
C PRO A 237 34.51 -13.89 -36.64
N ILE A 238 35.35 -14.75 -36.08
CA ILE A 238 34.93 -15.71 -35.07
C ILE A 238 34.75 -14.93 -33.77
N VAL A 239 33.58 -15.00 -33.16
CA VAL A 239 33.24 -14.32 -31.92
C VAL A 239 32.59 -15.34 -31.01
N VAL A 240 33.09 -15.43 -29.79
CA VAL A 240 32.54 -16.26 -28.73
C VAL A 240 32.29 -15.33 -27.54
N GLU A 241 31.03 -15.13 -27.18
CA GLU A 241 30.63 -14.34 -26.02
C GLU A 241 30.49 -15.27 -24.80
N PHE A 242 31.11 -14.86 -23.71
CA PHE A 242 31.04 -15.53 -22.42
C PHE A 242 29.98 -14.81 -21.59
N PRO A 243 28.79 -15.41 -21.39
CA PRO A 243 27.72 -14.74 -20.68
C PRO A 243 28.17 -14.39 -19.26
N SER A 244 27.91 -13.16 -18.84
CA SER A 244 28.19 -12.72 -17.48
C SER A 244 27.27 -13.42 -16.48
N GLY A 245 27.81 -13.69 -15.31
CA GLY A 245 27.02 -14.16 -14.19
C GLY A 245 25.91 -13.17 -13.82
N SER A 246 24.82 -13.69 -13.24
CA SER A 246 23.79 -12.82 -12.68
C SER A 246 24.40 -12.02 -11.52
N SER A 247 24.49 -10.71 -11.65
CA SER A 247 25.13 -9.89 -10.63
C SER A 247 24.37 -9.97 -9.30
N PRO A 248 25.06 -10.05 -8.14
CA PRO A 248 24.40 -10.03 -6.83
C PRO A 248 23.50 -8.81 -6.67
N LEU A 249 23.91 -7.64 -7.19
CA LEU A 249 23.05 -6.46 -7.19
C LEU A 249 21.84 -6.64 -8.11
N GLY A 250 22.00 -7.23 -9.30
CA GLY A 250 20.89 -7.54 -10.21
C GLY A 250 19.86 -8.45 -9.54
N ARG A 251 20.32 -9.47 -8.80
CA ARG A 251 19.45 -10.33 -7.97
C ARG A 251 18.76 -9.55 -6.85
N VAL A 252 19.46 -8.63 -6.17
CA VAL A 252 18.85 -7.77 -5.14
C VAL A 252 17.82 -6.80 -5.74
N ILE A 253 18.09 -6.20 -6.89
CA ILE A 253 17.14 -5.34 -7.62
C ILE A 253 15.89 -6.14 -7.98
N LEU A 254 16.07 -7.33 -8.56
CA LEU A 254 14.98 -8.22 -8.92
C LEU A 254 14.21 -8.68 -7.67
N LEU A 255 14.90 -8.96 -6.57
CA LEU A 255 14.30 -9.28 -5.28
C LEU A 255 13.46 -8.11 -4.75
N CYS A 256 13.95 -6.88 -4.82
CA CYS A 256 13.18 -5.69 -4.42
C CYS A 256 11.94 -5.50 -5.31
N GLN A 257 12.06 -5.73 -6.62
CA GLN A 257 10.92 -5.70 -7.55
C GLN A 257 9.86 -6.73 -7.18
N LEU A 258 10.28 -7.98 -6.99
CA LEU A 258 9.38 -9.07 -6.65
C LEU A 258 8.91 -9.02 -5.20
N ALA A 259 9.61 -8.34 -4.29
CA ALA A 259 9.17 -8.13 -2.91
C ALA A 259 7.86 -7.32 -2.87
N GLY A 260 7.72 -6.29 -3.71
CA GLY A 260 6.46 -5.56 -3.86
C GLY A 260 5.31 -6.48 -4.29
N LEU A 261 5.56 -7.34 -5.29
CA LEU A 261 4.61 -8.38 -5.71
C LEU A 261 4.31 -9.37 -4.57
N ALA A 262 5.31 -9.78 -3.80
CA ALA A 262 5.16 -10.69 -2.68
C ALA A 262 4.27 -10.11 -1.58
N VAL A 263 4.47 -8.83 -1.23
CA VAL A 263 3.66 -8.10 -0.25
C VAL A 263 2.22 -7.98 -0.74
N LEU A 264 2.02 -7.71 -2.03
CA LEU A 264 0.69 -7.65 -2.63
C LEU A 264 0.00 -9.01 -2.60
N LEU A 265 0.68 -10.09 -3.04
CA LEU A 265 0.14 -11.45 -3.04
C LEU A 265 -0.17 -11.93 -1.62
N PHE A 266 0.76 -11.71 -0.68
CA PHE A 266 0.55 -12.04 0.73
C PHE A 266 -0.60 -11.22 1.33
N GLY A 267 -0.65 -9.91 1.09
CA GLY A 267 -1.68 -9.02 1.62
C GLY A 267 -3.08 -9.36 1.08
N ALA A 268 -3.20 -9.57 -0.23
CA ALA A 268 -4.45 -9.98 -0.87
C ALA A 268 -4.89 -11.38 -0.41
N GLY A 269 -3.96 -12.33 -0.33
CA GLY A 269 -4.23 -13.67 0.19
C GLY A 269 -4.62 -13.66 1.66
N PHE A 270 -3.93 -12.87 2.49
CA PHE A 270 -4.22 -12.70 3.91
C PHE A 270 -5.63 -12.15 4.10
N TRP A 271 -5.97 -11.09 3.35
CA TRP A 271 -7.31 -10.51 3.34
C TRP A 271 -8.37 -11.54 2.94
N TYR A 272 -8.17 -12.23 1.82
CA TYR A 272 -9.08 -13.23 1.31
C TYR A 272 -9.31 -14.37 2.32
N LEU A 273 -8.23 -14.91 2.88
CA LEU A 273 -8.28 -16.00 3.85
C LEU A 273 -8.91 -15.55 5.19
N ALA A 274 -8.64 -14.33 5.65
CA ALA A 274 -9.24 -13.79 6.86
C ALA A 274 -10.75 -13.66 6.71
N GLU A 275 -11.20 -13.13 5.58
CA GLU A 275 -12.63 -12.98 5.28
C GLU A 275 -13.31 -14.34 5.05
N LEU A 276 -12.62 -15.30 4.43
CA LEU A 276 -13.09 -16.68 4.31
C LEU A 276 -13.20 -17.36 5.68
N TYR A 277 -12.25 -17.13 6.58
CA TYR A 277 -12.21 -17.74 7.91
C TYR A 277 -13.28 -17.15 8.83
N ARG A 278 -13.31 -15.82 8.98
CA ARG A 278 -14.28 -15.09 9.81
C ARG A 278 -14.68 -13.77 9.11
N PRO A 279 -15.81 -13.75 8.38
CA PRO A 279 -16.25 -12.57 7.64
C PRO A 279 -16.36 -11.31 8.50
N GLY A 280 -15.79 -10.20 8.03
CA GLY A 280 -15.78 -8.93 8.73
C GLY A 280 -14.83 -8.86 9.93
N SER A 281 -13.98 -9.88 10.16
CA SER A 281 -12.92 -9.84 11.18
C SER A 281 -11.95 -8.66 10.98
N LEU A 282 -11.77 -8.23 9.74
CA LEU A 282 -10.93 -7.09 9.39
C LEU A 282 -11.67 -5.74 9.44
N ALA A 283 -12.95 -5.69 9.81
CA ALA A 283 -13.71 -4.43 9.84
C ALA A 283 -13.20 -3.43 10.90
N GLY A 284 -12.61 -3.93 12.00
CA GLY A 284 -11.98 -3.10 13.03
C GLY A 284 -10.48 -2.87 12.80
N PHE A 285 -9.92 -3.38 11.70
CA PHE A 285 -8.49 -3.44 11.47
C PHE A 285 -7.98 -2.06 11.03
N ARG A 286 -7.26 -1.38 11.92
CA ARG A 286 -6.69 -0.04 11.64
C ARG A 286 -5.48 -0.15 10.70
N ALA A 287 -5.21 0.91 9.95
CA ALA A 287 -4.07 0.98 9.02
C ALA A 287 -2.72 0.62 9.67
N GLY A 288 -2.50 1.00 10.93
CA GLY A 288 -1.28 0.65 11.66
C GLY A 288 -1.05 -0.86 11.81
N HIS A 289 -2.10 -1.66 11.97
CA HIS A 289 -1.94 -3.12 12.04
C HIS A 289 -1.56 -3.71 10.68
N PHE A 290 -2.13 -3.20 9.58
CA PHE A 290 -1.76 -3.63 8.23
C PHE A 290 -0.32 -3.25 7.90
N LEU A 291 0.10 -2.03 8.26
CA LEU A 291 1.49 -1.59 8.11
C LEU A 291 2.43 -2.50 8.89
N LEU A 292 2.12 -2.84 10.15
CA LEU A 292 2.94 -3.76 10.94
C LEU A 292 2.97 -5.19 10.35
N VAL A 293 1.85 -5.70 9.84
CA VAL A 293 1.81 -6.99 9.12
C VAL A 293 2.71 -6.93 7.88
N ALA A 294 2.61 -5.87 7.07
CA ALA A 294 3.43 -5.68 5.89
C ALA A 294 4.92 -5.54 6.25
N LEU A 295 5.27 -4.77 7.28
CA LEU A 295 6.65 -4.59 7.73
C LEU A 295 7.27 -5.87 8.28
N THR A 296 6.54 -6.62 9.11
CA THR A 296 7.02 -7.90 9.66
C THR A 296 7.21 -8.96 8.57
N TYR A 297 6.35 -8.97 7.56
CA TYR A 297 6.55 -9.79 6.36
C TYR A 297 7.75 -9.31 5.52
N SER A 298 7.82 -8.01 5.22
CA SER A 298 8.88 -7.42 4.39
C SER A 298 10.27 -7.46 5.03
N LEU A 299 10.36 -7.62 6.35
CA LEU A 299 11.61 -7.83 7.06
C LEU A 299 12.40 -9.01 6.50
N PHE A 300 11.72 -10.05 5.98
CA PHE A 300 12.35 -11.15 5.27
C PHE A 300 13.26 -10.64 4.14
N PHE A 301 12.71 -9.81 3.24
CA PHE A 301 13.45 -9.33 2.07
C PHE A 301 14.61 -8.44 2.44
N ALA A 302 14.47 -7.61 3.49
CA ALA A 302 15.56 -6.77 3.98
C ALA A 302 16.73 -7.61 4.53
N VAL A 303 16.45 -8.55 5.42
CA VAL A 303 17.48 -9.44 5.99
C VAL A 303 18.09 -10.32 4.90
N PHE A 304 17.26 -10.91 4.05
CA PHE A 304 17.69 -11.77 2.97
C PHE A 304 18.57 -11.03 1.96
N ALA A 305 18.20 -9.82 1.53
CA ALA A 305 19.00 -9.01 0.62
C ALA A 305 20.37 -8.70 1.20
N VAL A 306 20.45 -8.25 2.47
CA VAL A 306 21.72 -7.87 3.11
C VAL A 306 22.66 -9.07 3.26
N VAL A 307 22.15 -10.21 3.73
CA VAL A 307 23.00 -11.40 3.99
C VAL A 307 23.35 -12.12 2.69
N SER A 308 22.41 -12.23 1.74
CA SER A 308 22.69 -12.85 0.44
C SER A 308 23.68 -12.05 -0.40
N PHE A 309 23.73 -10.72 -0.22
CA PHE A 309 24.74 -9.86 -0.84
C PHE A 309 26.16 -10.21 -0.40
N GLN A 310 26.35 -10.82 0.78
CA GLN A 310 27.66 -11.31 1.25
C GLN A 310 28.02 -12.69 0.68
N GLY A 311 27.30 -13.19 -0.33
CA GLY A 311 27.54 -14.49 -0.97
C GLY A 311 27.00 -15.70 -0.18
N ARG A 312 26.33 -15.48 0.97
CA ARG A 312 25.83 -16.57 1.84
C ARG A 312 24.31 -16.70 1.73
N MET A 313 23.84 -17.23 0.60
CA MET A 313 22.41 -17.35 0.31
C MET A 313 21.65 -18.17 1.35
N ASP A 314 22.18 -19.33 1.75
CA ASP A 314 21.54 -20.24 2.71
C ASP A 314 21.34 -19.59 4.07
N LEU A 315 22.35 -18.85 4.54
CA LEU A 315 22.25 -18.07 5.77
C LEU A 315 21.24 -16.94 5.65
N GLY A 316 21.22 -16.23 4.52
CA GLY A 316 20.26 -15.16 4.31
C GLY A 316 18.84 -15.67 4.36
N LEU A 317 18.57 -16.81 3.70
CA LEU A 317 17.27 -17.44 3.71
C LEU A 317 16.87 -17.87 5.14
N GLY A 318 17.77 -18.56 5.84
CA GLY A 318 17.54 -19.02 7.21
C GLY A 318 17.29 -17.88 8.19
N LEU A 319 18.14 -16.84 8.19
CA LEU A 319 17.99 -15.67 9.06
C LEU A 319 16.75 -14.85 8.72
N GLY A 320 16.46 -14.67 7.42
CA GLY A 320 15.26 -13.97 6.96
C GLY A 320 13.98 -14.65 7.45
N VAL A 321 13.89 -15.99 7.31
CA VAL A 321 12.77 -16.80 7.82
C VAL A 321 12.67 -16.71 9.34
N ALA A 322 13.79 -16.89 10.04
CA ALA A 322 13.82 -16.87 11.51
C ALA A 322 13.45 -15.50 12.11
N ALA A 323 13.79 -14.40 11.44
CA ALA A 323 13.43 -13.06 11.89
C ALA A 323 11.96 -12.70 11.56
N SER A 324 11.51 -12.96 10.34
CA SER A 324 10.21 -12.47 9.84
C SER A 324 9.02 -13.32 10.29
N LEU A 325 9.06 -14.65 10.10
CA LEU A 325 7.87 -15.50 10.26
C LEU A 325 7.38 -15.60 11.71
N PRO A 326 8.25 -15.71 12.74
CA PRO A 326 7.79 -15.70 14.14
C PRO A 326 7.13 -14.38 14.53
N LEU A 327 7.70 -13.24 14.10
CA LEU A 327 7.15 -11.91 14.36
C LEU A 327 5.80 -11.72 13.66
N LEU A 328 5.71 -12.12 12.39
CA LEU A 328 4.46 -12.11 11.64
C LEU A 328 3.40 -12.97 12.31
N THR A 329 3.75 -14.19 12.71
CA THR A 329 2.84 -15.13 13.37
C THR A 329 2.37 -14.57 14.72
N LEU A 330 3.28 -14.02 15.52
CA LEU A 330 2.95 -13.40 16.80
C LEU A 330 1.98 -12.23 16.61
N HIS A 331 2.27 -11.34 15.65
CA HIS A 331 1.43 -10.18 15.38
C HIS A 331 0.05 -10.59 14.87
N VAL A 332 -0.04 -11.51 13.89
CA VAL A 332 -1.33 -12.01 13.39
C VAL A 332 -2.11 -12.73 14.50
N SER A 333 -1.44 -13.48 15.38
CA SER A 333 -2.10 -14.16 16.50
C SER A 333 -2.73 -13.20 17.52
N ARG A 334 -2.14 -12.00 17.67
CA ARG A 334 -2.67 -10.95 18.55
C ARG A 334 -3.86 -10.22 17.94
N VAL A 335 -3.90 -10.08 16.61
CA VAL A 335 -4.96 -9.32 15.94
C VAL A 335 -6.18 -10.18 15.57
N LEU A 336 -5.96 -11.43 15.14
CA LEU A 336 -7.03 -12.37 14.81
C LEU A 336 -7.12 -13.48 15.86
N ASP A 337 -6.38 -14.57 15.66
CA ASP A 337 -6.19 -15.62 16.64
C ASP A 337 -5.02 -16.54 16.24
N ARG A 338 -4.52 -17.32 17.20
CA ARG A 338 -3.38 -18.23 17.01
C ARG A 338 -3.67 -19.34 15.98
N ARG A 339 -4.92 -19.80 15.84
CA ARG A 339 -5.27 -20.85 14.87
C ARG A 339 -5.19 -20.31 13.46
N PHE A 340 -5.73 -19.12 13.20
CA PHE A 340 -5.61 -18.45 11.91
C PHE A 340 -4.15 -18.16 11.55
N ALA A 341 -3.38 -17.63 12.52
CA ALA A 341 -1.97 -17.32 12.32
C ALA A 341 -1.18 -18.55 11.86
N LEU A 342 -1.31 -19.68 12.56
CA LEU A 342 -0.55 -20.90 12.27
C LEU A 342 -1.08 -21.70 11.07
N SER A 343 -2.40 -21.81 10.90
CA SER A 343 -2.98 -22.69 9.88
C SER A 343 -3.18 -22.04 8.52
N ARG A 344 -3.21 -20.70 8.44
CA ARG A 344 -3.50 -19.96 7.20
C ARG A 344 -2.44 -18.92 6.87
N ALA A 345 -2.17 -17.99 7.79
CA ALA A 345 -1.26 -16.88 7.50
C ALA A 345 0.20 -17.35 7.32
N LEU A 346 0.69 -18.23 8.20
CA LEU A 346 2.04 -18.76 8.11
C LEU A 346 2.29 -19.60 6.84
N PRO A 347 1.44 -20.59 6.47
CA PRO A 347 1.59 -21.31 5.21
C PRO A 347 1.52 -20.39 3.99
N LEU A 348 0.61 -19.41 4.00
CA LEU A 348 0.53 -18.41 2.93
C LEU A 348 1.85 -17.65 2.81
N ALA A 349 2.40 -17.14 3.92
CA ALA A 349 3.67 -16.43 3.93
C ALA A 349 4.82 -17.30 3.42
N ILE A 350 4.90 -18.57 3.86
CA ILE A 350 5.94 -19.51 3.39
C ILE A 350 5.84 -19.70 1.88
N VAL A 351 4.64 -19.94 1.35
CA VAL A 351 4.42 -20.14 -0.08
C VAL A 351 4.76 -18.89 -0.88
N THR A 352 4.31 -17.70 -0.46
CA THR A 352 4.59 -16.46 -1.18
C THR A 352 6.08 -16.09 -1.14
N LEU A 353 6.76 -16.31 0.00
CA LEU A 353 8.20 -16.14 0.10
C LEU A 353 8.95 -17.14 -0.78
N ALA A 354 8.57 -18.42 -0.75
CA ALA A 354 9.19 -19.46 -1.57
C ALA A 354 9.05 -19.19 -3.08
N VAL A 355 7.86 -18.74 -3.53
CA VAL A 355 7.64 -18.37 -4.93
C VAL A 355 8.54 -17.20 -5.34
N VAL A 356 8.64 -16.16 -4.52
CA VAL A 356 9.44 -14.97 -4.85
C VAL A 356 10.94 -15.24 -4.75
N SER A 357 11.41 -15.87 -3.68
CA SER A 357 12.81 -16.29 -3.57
C SER A 357 13.18 -17.28 -4.68
N GLY A 358 12.30 -18.22 -5.00
CA GLY A 358 12.51 -19.15 -6.09
C GLY A 358 12.61 -18.44 -7.45
N ALA A 359 11.73 -17.48 -7.70
CA ALA A 359 11.76 -16.66 -8.91
C ALA A 359 13.08 -15.88 -9.08
N VAL A 360 13.67 -15.34 -7.99
CA VAL A 360 14.93 -14.59 -8.07
C VAL A 360 16.14 -15.49 -8.34
N TYR A 361 16.19 -16.68 -7.71
CA TYR A 361 17.40 -17.51 -7.71
C TYR A 361 17.37 -18.65 -8.75
N PHE A 362 16.18 -19.09 -9.17
CA PHE A 362 16.02 -20.04 -10.26
C PHE A 362 15.61 -19.32 -11.55
N ILE A 363 16.48 -18.41 -12.02
CA ILE A 363 16.22 -17.56 -13.20
C ILE A 363 15.84 -18.40 -14.42
N GLU A 364 16.49 -19.56 -14.60
CA GLU A 364 16.20 -20.52 -15.69
C GLU A 364 14.77 -21.05 -15.68
N HIS A 365 14.11 -21.05 -14.51
CA HIS A 365 12.74 -21.54 -14.32
C HIS A 365 11.77 -20.44 -13.89
N LEU A 366 12.18 -19.18 -13.92
CA LEU A 366 11.38 -18.04 -13.47
C LEU A 366 9.97 -18.05 -14.08
N SER A 367 9.88 -18.25 -15.39
CA SER A 367 8.61 -18.29 -16.13
C SER A 367 7.71 -19.43 -15.66
N LEU A 368 8.27 -20.63 -15.43
CA LEU A 368 7.54 -21.81 -14.97
C LEU A 368 7.08 -21.66 -13.51
N VAL A 369 7.91 -21.11 -12.63
CA VAL A 369 7.57 -20.87 -11.22
C VAL A 369 6.42 -19.87 -11.11
N LEU A 370 6.52 -18.73 -11.83
CA LEU A 370 5.47 -17.72 -11.81
C LEU A 370 4.16 -18.22 -12.45
N LEU A 371 4.25 -18.97 -13.56
CA LEU A 371 3.09 -19.59 -14.19
C LEU A 371 2.41 -20.59 -13.24
N GLY A 372 3.18 -21.49 -12.64
CA GLY A 372 2.68 -22.48 -11.68
C GLY A 372 2.00 -21.83 -10.47
N ALA A 373 2.62 -20.78 -9.91
CA ALA A 373 2.04 -20.00 -8.82
C ALA A 373 0.74 -19.30 -9.23
N GLY A 374 0.70 -18.71 -10.43
CA GLY A 374 -0.50 -18.06 -10.99
C GLY A 374 -1.66 -19.04 -11.19
N VAL A 375 -1.39 -20.20 -11.80
CA VAL A 375 -2.38 -21.26 -12.00
C VAL A 375 -2.89 -21.78 -10.65
N GLY A 376 -1.99 -22.03 -9.70
CA GLY A 376 -2.34 -22.47 -8.35
C GLY A 376 -3.22 -21.47 -7.59
N LEU A 377 -2.90 -20.17 -7.70
CA LEU A 377 -3.70 -19.08 -7.11
C LEU A 377 -5.11 -19.04 -7.69
N VAL A 378 -5.24 -19.08 -9.02
CA VAL A 378 -6.54 -19.09 -9.71
C VAL A 378 -7.34 -20.31 -9.32
N ALA A 379 -6.76 -21.50 -9.37
CA ALA A 379 -7.42 -22.74 -8.97
C ALA A 379 -7.91 -22.69 -7.51
N PHE A 380 -7.05 -22.24 -6.59
CA PHE A 380 -7.42 -22.08 -5.19
C PHE A 380 -8.59 -21.11 -5.01
N ALA A 381 -8.53 -19.93 -5.64
CA ALA A 381 -9.59 -18.94 -5.58
C ALA A 381 -10.90 -19.49 -6.15
N THR A 382 -10.88 -20.15 -7.31
CA THR A 382 -12.05 -20.77 -7.94
C THR A 382 -12.71 -21.80 -7.01
N LEU A 383 -11.91 -22.70 -6.40
CA LEU A 383 -12.42 -23.74 -5.52
C LEU A 383 -13.01 -23.20 -4.20
N THR A 384 -12.50 -22.07 -3.72
CA THR A 384 -12.92 -21.48 -2.43
C THR A 384 -13.94 -20.35 -2.56
N TYR A 385 -14.13 -19.80 -3.77
CA TYR A 385 -15.00 -18.66 -4.05
C TYR A 385 -16.46 -18.86 -3.62
N ARG A 386 -17.04 -20.04 -3.90
CA ARG A 386 -18.43 -20.33 -3.51
C ARG A 386 -18.64 -20.21 -2.00
N ARG A 387 -17.73 -20.81 -1.21
CA ARG A 387 -17.77 -20.75 0.26
C ARG A 387 -17.59 -19.32 0.78
N PHE A 388 -16.69 -18.56 0.15
CA PHE A 388 -16.48 -17.15 0.45
C PHE A 388 -17.78 -16.34 0.28
N PHE A 389 -18.43 -16.48 -0.87
CA PHE A 389 -19.64 -15.71 -1.19
C PHE A 389 -20.83 -16.09 -0.29
N GLU A 390 -21.06 -17.39 -0.07
CA GLU A 390 -22.12 -17.87 0.81
C GLU A 390 -21.97 -17.31 2.24
N ARG A 391 -20.75 -17.32 2.79
CA ARG A 391 -20.45 -16.76 4.12
C ARG A 391 -20.68 -15.25 4.19
N ARG A 392 -20.27 -14.49 3.16
CA ARG A 392 -20.52 -13.04 3.12
C ARG A 392 -22.01 -12.72 3.06
N LYS A 393 -22.79 -13.46 2.27
CA LYS A 393 -24.24 -13.27 2.18
C LYS A 393 -24.94 -13.53 3.51
N VAL A 394 -24.52 -14.54 4.28
CA VAL A 394 -25.03 -14.78 5.64
C VAL A 394 -24.68 -13.61 6.55
N ARG A 395 -23.43 -13.13 6.52
CA ARG A 395 -22.99 -12.02 7.37
C ARG A 395 -23.67 -10.70 7.04
N GLU A 396 -23.91 -10.45 5.76
CA GLU A 396 -24.64 -9.26 5.29
C GLU A 396 -26.08 -9.28 5.83
N LYS A 397 -26.78 -10.42 5.73
CA LYS A 397 -28.09 -10.60 6.34
C LYS A 397 -28.07 -10.40 7.85
N GLU A 398 -27.07 -10.93 8.55
CA GLU A 398 -26.91 -10.71 9.99
C GLU A 398 -26.70 -9.23 10.32
N ARG A 399 -25.88 -8.51 9.54
CA ARG A 399 -25.64 -7.07 9.71
C ARG A 399 -26.90 -6.27 9.44
N GLU A 400 -27.61 -6.55 8.36
CA GLU A 400 -28.90 -5.91 8.06
C GLU A 400 -29.92 -6.18 9.17
N ALA A 401 -29.97 -7.39 9.72
CA ALA A 401 -30.83 -7.73 10.84
C ALA A 401 -30.41 -6.97 12.11
N GLU A 402 -29.11 -6.87 12.40
CA GLU A 402 -28.60 -6.10 13.55
C GLU A 402 -28.89 -4.60 13.40
N THR A 403 -28.65 -4.02 12.21
CA THR A 403 -28.98 -2.62 11.92
C THR A 403 -30.48 -2.36 12.04
N ARG A 404 -31.33 -3.27 11.52
CA ARG A 404 -32.79 -3.19 11.68
C ARG A 404 -33.21 -3.29 13.15
N ARG A 405 -32.61 -4.18 13.92
CA ARG A 405 -32.85 -4.30 15.37
C ARG A 405 -32.46 -3.03 16.10
N ARG A 406 -31.28 -2.45 15.82
CA ARG A 406 -30.83 -1.19 16.42
C ARG A 406 -31.74 -0.02 16.05
N ALA A 407 -32.09 0.15 14.77
CA ALA A 407 -33.00 1.20 14.34
C ALA A 407 -34.39 1.07 14.96
N ARG A 408 -34.90 -0.17 15.09
CA ARG A 408 -36.16 -0.45 15.79
C ARG A 408 -36.07 -0.10 17.27
N GLN A 409 -34.97 -0.47 17.94
CA GLN A 409 -34.75 -0.14 19.35
C GLN A 409 -34.71 1.37 19.54
N GLU A 410 -33.97 2.10 18.70
CA GLU A 410 -33.91 3.56 18.72
C GLU A 410 -35.30 4.21 18.50
N GLU A 411 -36.14 3.66 17.61
CA GLU A 411 -37.51 4.14 17.39
C GLU A 411 -38.40 3.89 18.62
N LEU A 412 -38.29 2.71 19.25
CA LEU A 412 -39.00 2.36 20.47
C LEU A 412 -38.59 3.24 21.66
N ASP A 413 -37.28 3.43 21.86
CA ASP A 413 -36.73 4.29 22.92
C ASP A 413 -37.23 5.74 22.75
N LYS A 414 -37.24 6.24 21.51
CA LYS A 414 -37.77 7.57 21.19
C LYS A 414 -39.26 7.69 21.49
N ALA A 415 -40.07 6.68 21.13
CA ALA A 415 -41.50 6.67 21.39
C ALA A 415 -41.79 6.62 22.91
N CYS A 416 -41.01 5.84 23.66
CA CYS A 416 -41.09 5.82 25.13
C CYS A 416 -40.74 7.17 25.75
N ALA A 417 -39.67 7.81 25.30
CA ALA A 417 -39.29 9.14 25.79
C ALA A 417 -40.37 10.19 25.51
N GLU A 418 -40.97 10.19 24.31
CA GLU A 418 -42.06 11.11 23.96
C GLU A 418 -43.31 10.89 24.84
N LEU A 419 -43.68 9.62 25.09
CA LEU A 419 -44.79 9.28 25.97
C LEU A 419 -44.53 9.70 27.41
N GLU A 420 -43.30 9.51 27.91
CA GLU A 420 -42.89 9.89 29.25
C GLU A 420 -42.94 11.42 29.46
N THR A 421 -42.45 12.21 28.51
CA THR A 421 -42.56 13.67 28.54
C THR A 421 -44.03 14.11 28.64
N ARG A 422 -44.91 13.57 27.78
CA ARG A 422 -46.34 13.94 27.82
C ARG A 422 -47.04 13.49 29.09
N ALA A 423 -46.65 12.33 29.63
CA ALA A 423 -47.17 11.86 30.91
C ALA A 423 -46.75 12.78 32.06
N GLN A 424 -45.53 13.32 32.04
CA GLN A 424 -45.07 14.32 33.01
C GLN A 424 -45.87 15.63 32.87
N ASP A 425 -46.05 16.14 31.65
CA ASP A 425 -46.85 17.35 31.40
C ASP A 425 -48.28 17.22 31.91
N ALA A 426 -48.91 16.06 31.68
CA ALA A 426 -50.24 15.75 32.17
C ALA A 426 -50.30 15.70 33.71
N ARG A 427 -49.29 15.12 34.37
CA ARG A 427 -49.22 15.11 35.85
C ARG A 427 -49.08 16.53 36.41
N LEU A 428 -48.29 17.39 35.76
CA LEU A 428 -48.17 18.79 36.14
C LEU A 428 -49.51 19.51 35.98
N ALA A 429 -50.21 19.30 34.86
CA ALA A 429 -51.54 19.87 34.65
C ALA A 429 -52.56 19.39 35.70
N LEU A 430 -52.50 18.12 36.11
CA LEU A 430 -53.34 17.61 37.20
C LEU A 430 -53.03 18.29 38.54
N ALA A 431 -51.76 18.52 38.85
CA ALA A 431 -51.36 19.24 40.05
C ALA A 431 -51.82 20.70 40.02
N GLU A 432 -51.71 21.38 38.87
CA GLU A 432 -52.23 22.74 38.66
C GLU A 432 -53.75 22.81 38.86
N CYS A 433 -54.50 21.84 38.32
CA CYS A 433 -55.96 21.78 38.48
C CYS A 433 -56.35 21.53 39.94
N ALA A 434 -55.64 20.65 40.65
CA ALA A 434 -55.89 20.38 42.06
C ALA A 434 -55.69 21.63 42.94
N LEU A 435 -54.58 22.35 42.74
CA LEU A 435 -54.32 23.61 43.44
C LEU A 435 -55.42 24.65 43.18
N THR A 436 -55.88 24.75 41.94
CA THR A 436 -56.96 25.68 41.56
C THR A 436 -58.28 25.34 42.26
N LEU A 437 -58.60 24.05 42.44
CA LEU A 437 -59.80 23.61 43.14
C LEU A 437 -59.71 23.85 44.66
N ASP A 438 -58.53 23.62 45.25
CA ASP A 438 -58.30 23.79 46.69
C ASP A 438 -58.37 25.27 47.12
N GLU A 439 -58.01 26.20 46.23
CA GLU A 439 -58.14 27.65 46.47
C GLU A 439 -59.59 28.16 46.40
N GLY A 440 -60.51 27.37 45.81
CA GLY A 440 -61.91 27.71 45.65
C GLY A 440 -62.74 27.49 46.92
N GLY A 441 -63.47 28.50 47.39
CA GLY A 441 -64.39 28.36 48.52
C GLY A 441 -65.62 27.48 48.19
N GLU A 442 -66.06 26.65 49.14
CA GLU A 442 -67.14 25.65 48.94
C GLU A 442 -68.54 26.21 48.60
N GLU A 443 -68.75 27.52 48.70
CA GLU A 443 -70.11 28.09 48.79
C GLU A 443 -70.70 28.64 47.47
N ALA A 444 -69.99 28.55 46.34
CA ALA A 444 -70.50 29.08 45.07
C ALA A 444 -71.57 28.15 44.41
N PRO A 445 -72.79 28.64 44.12
CA PRO A 445 -73.83 27.85 43.46
C PRO A 445 -73.40 27.48 42.03
N GLY A 446 -73.26 26.17 41.76
CA GLY A 446 -72.72 25.64 40.50
C GLY A 446 -71.28 25.11 40.59
N ALA A 447 -70.52 25.51 41.62
CA ALA A 447 -69.15 25.03 41.83
C ALA A 447 -69.10 23.53 42.10
N ALA A 448 -70.09 22.96 42.80
CA ALA A 448 -70.17 21.52 43.04
C ALA A 448 -70.22 20.69 41.75
N ALA A 449 -70.95 21.15 40.72
CA ALA A 449 -71.06 20.45 39.44
C ALA A 449 -69.76 20.58 38.61
N LEU A 450 -69.13 21.76 38.63
CA LEU A 450 -67.84 21.98 37.95
C LEU A 450 -66.70 21.19 38.64
N ARG A 451 -66.67 21.14 39.97
CA ARG A 451 -65.73 20.33 40.75
C ARG A 451 -65.89 18.84 40.41
N ALA A 452 -67.12 18.34 40.37
CA ALA A 452 -67.40 16.96 39.98
C ALA A 452 -66.92 16.63 38.54
N GLU A 453 -67.06 17.55 37.59
CA GLU A 453 -66.51 17.36 36.23
C GLU A 453 -64.97 17.38 36.24
N VAL A 454 -64.32 18.27 37.00
CA VAL A 454 -62.85 18.28 37.11
C VAL A 454 -62.33 16.99 37.77
N ASP A 455 -62.98 16.51 38.83
CA ASP A 455 -62.63 15.24 39.48
C ASP A 455 -62.77 14.05 38.53
N LEU A 456 -63.87 13.97 37.77
CA LEU A 456 -64.07 12.94 36.75
C LEU A 456 -62.97 12.98 35.67
N ARG A 457 -62.56 14.18 35.25
CA ARG A 457 -61.46 14.34 34.27
C ARG A 457 -60.12 13.95 34.86
N ARG A 458 -59.88 14.25 36.13
CA ARG A 458 -58.69 13.82 36.86
C ARG A 458 -58.59 12.30 36.92
N GLU A 459 -59.68 11.62 37.27
CA GLU A 459 -59.73 10.16 37.30
C GLU A 459 -59.47 9.54 35.92
N ARG A 460 -60.07 10.08 34.86
CA ARG A 460 -59.84 9.62 33.48
C ARG A 460 -58.39 9.82 33.04
N LEU A 461 -57.78 10.96 33.37
CA LEU A 461 -56.38 11.22 33.04
C LEU A 461 -55.45 10.31 33.86
N ALA A 462 -55.72 10.08 35.14
CA ALA A 462 -54.96 9.16 35.98
C ALA A 462 -55.00 7.71 35.43
N ALA A 463 -56.18 7.20 35.07
CA ALA A 463 -56.32 5.88 34.45
C ALA A 463 -55.58 5.79 33.10
N THR A 464 -55.60 6.87 32.30
CA THR A 464 -54.85 6.93 31.04
C THR A 464 -53.34 6.89 31.27
N LEU A 465 -52.84 7.56 32.32
CA LEU A 465 -51.42 7.54 32.69
C LEU A 465 -50.97 6.18 33.22
N GLU A 466 -51.82 5.48 33.96
CA GLU A 466 -51.56 4.12 34.42
C GLU A 466 -51.42 3.15 33.24
N GLY A 467 -52.37 3.19 32.29
CA GLY A 467 -52.31 2.39 31.07
C GLY A 467 -51.07 2.69 30.20
N ALA A 468 -50.62 3.95 30.17
CA ALA A 468 -49.37 4.32 29.50
C ALA A 468 -48.13 3.71 30.20
N GLY A 469 -48.14 3.63 31.54
CA GLY A 469 -47.10 2.98 32.34
C GLY A 469 -47.03 1.47 32.07
N GLU A 470 -48.17 0.78 32.02
CA GLU A 470 -48.24 -0.64 31.66
C GLU A 470 -47.73 -0.90 30.23
N LEU A 471 -48.10 -0.03 29.28
CA LEU A 471 -47.64 -0.13 27.90
C LEU A 471 -46.10 -0.04 27.82
N ARG A 472 -45.49 0.87 28.60
CA ARG A 472 -44.03 1.00 28.70
C ARG A 472 -43.39 -0.28 29.24
N ALA A 473 -43.93 -0.84 30.32
CA ALA A 473 -43.42 -2.08 30.89
C ALA A 473 -43.47 -3.24 29.88
N ARG A 474 -44.55 -3.33 29.08
CA ARG A 474 -44.69 -4.31 28.01
C ARG A 474 -43.71 -4.07 26.86
N LEU A 475 -43.42 -2.82 26.53
CA LEU A 475 -42.49 -2.45 25.46
C LEU A 475 -41.05 -2.84 25.80
N ALA A 476 -40.64 -2.69 27.07
CA ALA A 476 -39.36 -3.18 27.57
C ALA A 476 -39.24 -4.72 27.51
N ALA A 477 -40.34 -5.46 27.65
CA ALA A 477 -40.32 -6.92 27.49
C ALA A 477 -40.23 -7.37 26.03
N VAL A 478 -40.70 -6.54 25.08
CA VAL A 478 -40.70 -6.87 23.65
C VAL A 478 -39.36 -6.61 22.98
N SER A 479 -38.54 -5.70 23.49
CA SER A 479 -37.15 -5.55 23.02
C SER A 479 -36.32 -6.82 23.24
N GLU A 480 -36.76 -7.71 24.12
CA GLU A 480 -36.13 -9.00 24.39
C GLU A 480 -36.75 -10.18 23.60
N ALA A 481 -37.70 -9.92 22.69
CA ALA A 481 -38.40 -10.98 21.98
C ALA A 481 -37.44 -11.85 21.13
N PRO A 482 -37.60 -13.19 21.15
CA PRO A 482 -36.63 -14.12 20.54
C PRO A 482 -36.65 -14.15 19.01
N SER A 483 -37.72 -13.66 18.36
CA SER A 483 -37.88 -13.68 16.90
C SER A 483 -38.09 -12.28 16.31
N GLU A 484 -37.49 -12.05 15.13
CA GLU A 484 -37.59 -10.77 14.42
C GLU A 484 -39.02 -10.46 13.98
N GLU A 485 -39.79 -11.49 13.62
CA GLU A 485 -41.19 -11.38 13.20
C GLU A 485 -42.10 -10.99 14.37
N THR A 486 -41.91 -11.63 15.53
CA THR A 486 -42.63 -11.28 16.77
C THR A 486 -42.32 -9.84 17.17
N ALA A 487 -41.05 -9.45 17.15
CA ALA A 487 -40.63 -8.09 17.46
C ALA A 487 -41.20 -7.06 16.46
N ALA A 488 -41.33 -7.43 15.17
CA ALA A 488 -41.87 -6.52 14.15
C ALA A 488 -43.37 -6.31 14.32
N ARG A 489 -44.14 -7.38 14.52
CA ARG A 489 -45.58 -7.31 14.78
C ARG A 489 -45.86 -6.50 16.05
N ALA A 490 -45.12 -6.80 17.10
CA ALA A 490 -45.24 -6.09 18.36
C ALA A 490 -44.92 -4.61 18.19
N ALA A 491 -43.83 -4.24 17.48
CA ALA A 491 -43.50 -2.83 17.23
C ALA A 491 -44.62 -2.06 16.50
N VAL A 492 -45.29 -2.69 15.52
CA VAL A 492 -46.45 -2.08 14.83
C VAL A 492 -47.62 -1.86 15.79
N GLU A 493 -47.95 -2.87 16.60
CA GLU A 493 -49.01 -2.76 17.61
C GLU A 493 -48.68 -1.67 18.65
N PHE A 494 -47.44 -1.63 19.13
CA PHE A 494 -46.99 -0.62 20.09
C PHE A 494 -47.06 0.78 19.49
N LYS A 495 -46.63 0.97 18.25
CA LYS A 495 -46.70 2.28 17.59
C LYS A 495 -48.14 2.80 17.54
N ALA A 496 -49.11 1.94 17.21
CA ALA A 496 -50.53 2.29 17.21
C ALA A 496 -51.03 2.63 18.62
N ARG A 497 -50.70 1.81 19.64
CA ARG A 497 -51.10 2.06 21.03
C ARG A 497 -50.48 3.32 21.61
N THR A 498 -49.19 3.55 21.38
CA THR A 498 -48.49 4.75 21.85
C THR A 498 -49.08 6.01 21.21
N ALA A 499 -49.43 5.97 19.92
CA ALA A 499 -50.13 7.06 19.26
C ALA A 499 -51.50 7.34 19.89
N TRP A 500 -52.27 6.30 20.19
CA TRP A 500 -53.56 6.43 20.88
C TRP A 500 -53.43 7.05 22.27
N PHE A 501 -52.51 6.56 23.11
CA PHE A 501 -52.26 7.13 24.44
C PHE A 501 -51.79 8.58 24.34
N ARG A 502 -50.94 8.88 23.37
CA ARG A 502 -50.42 10.23 23.13
C ARG A 502 -51.52 11.24 22.82
N GLU A 503 -52.47 10.87 21.97
CA GLU A 503 -53.64 11.69 21.63
C GLU A 503 -54.60 11.80 22.81
N ARG A 504 -54.82 10.68 23.52
CA ARG A 504 -55.72 10.61 24.67
C ARG A 504 -55.23 11.46 25.85
N ILE A 505 -53.96 11.34 26.21
CA ILE A 505 -53.32 12.15 27.26
C ILE A 505 -53.43 13.62 26.92
N ALA A 506 -53.13 14.01 25.67
CA ALA A 506 -53.22 15.40 25.24
C ALA A 506 -54.67 15.93 25.35
N ALA A 507 -55.65 15.17 24.85
CA ALA A 507 -57.06 15.55 24.89
C ALA A 507 -57.59 15.70 26.32
N GLU A 508 -57.31 14.74 27.21
CA GLU A 508 -57.76 14.79 28.60
C GLU A 508 -57.00 15.87 29.41
N THR A 509 -55.73 16.15 29.09
CA THR A 509 -54.98 17.25 29.71
C THR A 509 -55.61 18.60 29.38
N VAL A 510 -55.97 18.83 28.11
CA VAL A 510 -56.66 20.06 27.67
C VAL A 510 -58.03 20.16 28.34
N ALA A 511 -58.83 19.10 28.29
CA ALA A 511 -60.16 19.08 28.91
C ALA A 511 -60.11 19.35 30.42
N CYS A 512 -59.11 18.79 31.13
CA CYS A 512 -58.91 19.03 32.56
C CYS A 512 -58.59 20.49 32.84
N ARG A 513 -57.70 21.11 32.05
CA ARG A 513 -57.35 22.54 32.18
C ARG A 513 -58.55 23.44 31.91
N GLU A 514 -59.29 23.19 30.83
CA GLU A 514 -60.49 23.96 30.48
C GLU A 514 -61.57 23.88 31.57
N ALA A 515 -61.77 22.70 32.17
CA ALA A 515 -62.70 22.50 33.27
C ALA A 515 -62.25 23.23 34.55
N ALA A 516 -60.96 23.15 34.90
CA ALA A 516 -60.40 23.87 36.05
C ALA A 516 -60.49 25.40 35.87
N GLU A 517 -60.18 25.91 34.69
CA GLU A 517 -60.33 27.33 34.37
C GLU A 517 -61.80 27.78 34.41
N ALA A 518 -62.74 26.95 33.93
CA ALA A 518 -64.16 27.24 34.01
C ALA A 518 -64.64 27.31 35.47
N CYS A 519 -64.16 26.40 36.33
CA CYS A 519 -64.40 26.44 37.77
C CYS A 519 -63.87 27.74 38.38
N ALA A 520 -62.60 28.08 38.13
CA ALA A 520 -61.97 29.28 38.64
C ALA A 520 -62.61 30.59 38.13
N ARG A 521 -63.18 30.59 36.92
CA ARG A 521 -63.97 31.72 36.40
C ARG A 521 -65.31 31.85 37.13
N SER A 522 -66.03 30.74 37.29
CA SER A 522 -67.30 30.71 38.01
C SER A 522 -67.17 31.18 39.45
N GLU A 523 -66.09 30.82 40.15
CA GLU A 523 -65.84 31.27 41.53
C GLU A 523 -65.50 32.76 41.60
N ARG A 524 -64.75 33.29 40.62
CA ARG A 524 -64.48 34.73 40.50
C ARG A 524 -65.74 35.54 40.24
N GLU A 525 -66.66 35.02 39.43
CA GLU A 525 -67.94 35.66 39.12
C GLU A 525 -68.95 35.55 40.28
N ALA A 526 -68.93 34.44 41.03
CA ALA A 526 -69.82 34.20 42.16
C ALA A 526 -69.44 34.98 43.42
N SER A 527 -68.20 35.48 43.52
CA SER A 527 -67.77 36.35 44.62
C SER A 527 -68.38 37.75 44.43
N PRO A 528 -69.47 38.11 45.15
CA PRO A 528 -70.24 39.31 44.86
C PRO A 528 -69.48 40.53 45.40
N GLY A 529 -68.82 41.25 44.50
CA GLY A 529 -68.49 42.67 44.66
C GLY A 529 -67.72 43.08 45.93
N ASP A 530 -66.40 42.85 45.94
CA ASP A 530 -65.48 43.85 46.48
C ASP A 530 -64.90 44.67 45.32
N GLY A 531 -65.81 45.29 44.56
CA GLY A 531 -65.53 46.22 43.45
C GLY A 531 -65.12 47.62 43.92
N GLY A 532 -64.52 47.74 45.11
CA GLY A 532 -64.20 49.01 45.76
C GLY A 532 -62.71 49.26 45.89
N ALA A 533 -62.10 49.92 44.90
CA ALA A 533 -60.96 50.81 45.08
C ALA A 533 -59.82 50.31 46.01
N ARG A 534 -59.10 49.27 45.60
CA ARG A 534 -57.69 49.09 46.00
C ARG A 534 -56.80 49.04 44.78
N GLY A 535 -56.59 50.21 44.19
CA GLY A 535 -55.27 50.61 43.75
C GLY A 535 -54.33 50.74 44.96
N SER A 536 -54.24 49.71 45.81
CA SER A 536 -53.13 49.61 46.74
C SER A 536 -51.94 49.42 45.84
N ALA A 537 -51.09 50.43 45.75
CA ALA A 537 -49.76 50.30 45.18
C ALA A 537 -49.16 49.05 45.83
N ALA A 538 -49.20 47.91 45.11
CA ALA A 538 -48.65 46.65 45.58
C ALA A 538 -47.21 46.99 45.91
N ARG A 539 -46.88 46.99 47.21
CA ARG A 539 -45.56 47.42 47.66
C ARG A 539 -44.58 46.51 46.92
N PRO A 540 -43.70 47.02 46.06
CA PRO A 540 -42.88 46.16 45.23
C PRO A 540 -42.06 45.26 46.15
N HIS A 541 -42.24 43.96 46.03
CA HIS A 541 -41.47 42.96 46.77
C HIS A 541 -40.18 42.70 46.00
N CYS A 542 -39.07 42.53 46.71
CA CYS A 542 -37.82 42.14 46.07
C CYS A 542 -37.96 40.72 45.52
N SER A 543 -37.73 40.52 44.22
CA SER A 543 -37.81 39.19 43.59
C SER A 543 -36.80 38.18 44.13
N ALA A 544 -35.73 38.63 44.78
CA ALA A 544 -34.74 37.75 45.39
C ALA A 544 -35.10 37.31 46.82
N CYS A 545 -35.69 38.18 47.65
CA CYS A 545 -35.93 37.88 49.07
C CYS A 545 -37.39 37.96 49.52
N GLY A 546 -38.33 38.33 48.63
CA GLY A 546 -39.76 38.42 48.90
C GLY A 546 -40.17 39.56 49.84
N LYS A 547 -39.25 40.34 50.41
CA LYS A 547 -39.59 41.44 51.34
C LYS A 547 -40.10 42.68 50.60
N ALA A 548 -41.12 43.32 51.16
CA ALA A 548 -41.67 44.58 50.66
C ALA A 548 -40.59 45.66 50.69
N SER A 549 -40.49 46.46 49.63
CA SER A 549 -39.42 47.45 49.48
C SER A 549 -39.96 48.78 48.95
N SER A 550 -39.51 49.89 49.53
CA SER A 550 -39.90 51.25 49.10
C SER A 550 -39.36 51.52 47.69
N PRO A 551 -40.15 52.04 46.72
CA PRO A 551 -39.73 52.21 45.32
C PRO A 551 -38.57 53.19 45.08
N SER A 552 -38.09 53.92 46.09
CA SER A 552 -37.09 54.99 45.93
C SER A 552 -35.61 54.56 45.93
N THR A 553 -35.28 53.29 46.19
CA THR A 553 -33.88 52.82 46.25
C THR A 553 -33.52 51.88 45.10
N ALA A 554 -32.33 52.05 44.51
CA ALA A 554 -31.80 51.22 43.42
C ALA A 554 -31.51 49.76 43.86
N HIS A 555 -31.26 49.54 45.14
CA HIS A 555 -31.03 48.23 45.74
C HIS A 555 -32.11 47.91 46.76
N CYS A 556 -32.41 46.62 46.95
CA CYS A 556 -33.29 46.17 48.01
C CYS A 556 -32.64 46.46 49.38
N PRO A 557 -33.33 47.17 50.30
CA PRO A 557 -32.76 47.50 51.61
C PRO A 557 -32.55 46.29 52.52
N HIS A 558 -33.12 45.12 52.18
CA HIS A 558 -33.01 43.92 53.00
C HIS A 558 -31.92 42.94 52.55
N CYS A 559 -31.70 42.77 51.25
CA CYS A 559 -30.74 41.80 50.72
C CYS A 559 -29.65 42.42 49.83
N GLY A 560 -29.69 43.73 49.57
CA GLY A 560 -28.69 44.43 48.74
C GLY A 560 -28.78 44.16 47.24
N VAL A 561 -29.67 43.27 46.77
CA VAL A 561 -29.81 42.95 45.34
C VAL A 561 -30.35 44.17 44.58
N GLU A 562 -29.74 44.46 43.43
CA GLU A 562 -30.17 45.52 42.52
C GLU A 562 -31.55 45.22 41.95
N ARG A 563 -32.42 46.23 41.94
CA ARG A 563 -33.83 46.05 41.58
C ARG A 563 -34.02 45.98 40.06
N PRO A 564 -35.13 45.36 39.61
CA PRO A 564 -35.46 45.35 38.19
C PRO A 564 -35.59 46.78 37.66
N ALA A 565 -35.02 47.03 36.47
CA ALA A 565 -35.26 48.29 35.77
C ALA A 565 -36.64 48.21 35.10
N VAL A 566 -37.50 49.21 35.32
CA VAL A 566 -38.80 49.28 34.65
C VAL A 566 -38.65 50.09 33.38
N MET A 567 -38.86 49.45 32.23
CA MET A 567 -38.88 50.12 30.92
C MET A 567 -40.29 50.11 30.36
N THR A 568 -40.76 51.26 29.89
CA THR A 568 -42.08 51.36 29.23
C THR A 568 -41.92 51.17 27.74
N CYS A 569 -42.62 50.19 27.15
CA CYS A 569 -42.58 49.98 25.71
C CYS A 569 -43.15 51.20 24.98
N THR A 570 -42.41 51.76 24.02
CA THR A 570 -42.84 52.95 23.26
C THR A 570 -44.09 52.70 22.43
N ARG A 571 -44.31 51.46 21.97
CA ARG A 571 -45.45 51.08 21.13
C ARG A 571 -46.70 50.76 21.94
N CYS A 572 -46.65 49.78 22.83
CA CYS A 572 -47.84 49.32 23.56
C CYS A 572 -48.01 49.98 24.94
N ARG A 573 -47.07 50.84 25.36
CA ARG A 573 -47.04 51.53 26.67
C ARG A 573 -47.07 50.61 27.90
N ARG A 574 -46.87 49.30 27.72
CA ARG A 574 -46.81 48.35 28.83
C ARG A 574 -45.46 48.49 29.55
N PRO A 575 -45.45 48.65 30.90
CA PRO A 575 -44.21 48.57 31.67
C PRO A 575 -43.69 47.14 31.67
N VAL A 576 -42.39 46.98 31.51
CA VAL A 576 -41.69 45.69 31.52
C VAL A 576 -40.56 45.79 32.55
N GLU A 577 -40.58 44.88 33.51
CA GLU A 577 -39.56 44.79 34.55
C GLU A 577 -38.40 43.92 34.07
N LEU A 578 -37.20 44.47 34.01
CA LEU A 578 -35.99 43.78 33.59
C LEU A 578 -35.13 43.43 34.81
N PRO A 579 -35.02 42.15 35.20
CA PRO A 579 -34.26 41.74 36.37
C PRO A 579 -32.75 41.88 36.11
N ARG A 580 -32.18 43.06 36.39
CA ARG A 580 -30.77 43.38 36.10
C ARG A 580 -29.78 42.36 36.66
N HIS A 581 -30.04 41.81 37.85
CA HIS A 581 -29.16 40.83 38.49
C HIS A 581 -29.15 39.44 37.81
N LEU A 582 -30.12 39.14 36.93
CA LEU A 582 -30.15 37.89 36.15
C LEU A 582 -29.58 38.06 34.74
N LEU A 583 -29.35 39.30 34.30
CA LEU A 583 -28.76 39.58 32.99
C LEU A 583 -27.25 39.54 33.11
N ALA A 584 -26.61 38.56 32.45
CA ALA A 584 -25.16 38.50 32.34
C ALA A 584 -24.61 39.76 31.64
N ALA A 585 -23.37 40.16 31.94
CA ALA A 585 -22.76 41.40 31.41
C ALA A 585 -22.84 41.53 29.87
N GLU A 586 -22.83 40.40 29.17
CA GLU A 586 -22.92 40.27 27.70
C GLU A 586 -24.29 40.69 27.11
N TRP A 587 -25.31 40.91 27.93
CA TRP A 587 -26.64 41.33 27.47
C TRP A 587 -26.74 42.81 27.10
N ARG A 588 -25.79 43.65 27.52
CA ARG A 588 -25.82 45.11 27.23
C ARG A 588 -25.83 45.41 25.73
N ASP A 589 -25.21 44.55 24.93
CA ASP A 589 -25.08 44.73 23.48
C ASP A 589 -26.17 44.02 22.67
N ARG A 590 -27.11 43.32 23.34
CA ARG A 590 -28.19 42.57 22.67
C ARG A 590 -29.50 43.35 22.70
N PRO A 591 -30.23 43.42 21.57
CA PRO A 591 -31.52 44.11 21.51
C PRO A 591 -32.56 43.39 22.38
N LEU A 592 -33.15 44.11 23.33
CA LEU A 592 -34.29 43.63 24.11
C LEU A 592 -35.59 43.91 23.36
N HIS A 593 -36.53 42.97 23.40
CA HIS A 593 -37.84 43.08 22.76
C HIS A 593 -38.97 43.04 23.79
N CYS A 594 -40.02 43.83 23.58
CA CYS A 594 -41.21 43.82 24.42
C CYS A 594 -41.93 42.47 24.31
N PRO A 595 -42.15 41.72 25.40
CA PRO A 595 -42.83 40.42 25.34
C PRO A 595 -44.31 40.53 24.92
N GLY A 596 -44.91 41.72 25.06
CA GLY A 596 -46.30 41.94 24.67
C GLY A 596 -46.51 42.20 23.17
N CYS A 597 -45.57 42.87 22.49
CA CYS A 597 -45.76 43.29 21.10
C CYS A 597 -44.56 43.07 20.17
N GLY A 598 -43.43 42.59 20.68
CA GLY A 598 -42.19 42.37 19.93
C GLY A 598 -41.36 43.61 19.63
N GLU A 599 -41.83 44.82 19.96
CA GLU A 599 -41.11 46.07 19.70
C GLU A 599 -39.75 46.10 20.41
N LYS A 600 -38.70 46.48 19.70
CA LYS A 600 -37.36 46.59 20.26
C LYS A 600 -37.29 47.79 21.22
N PHE A 601 -36.80 47.57 22.44
CA PHE A 601 -36.55 48.66 23.37
C PHE A 601 -35.36 49.52 22.87
N PRO A 602 -35.41 50.85 23.06
CA PRO A 602 -34.22 51.67 22.84
C PRO A 602 -33.09 51.16 23.73
N THR A 603 -31.89 51.03 23.17
CA THR A 603 -30.69 50.62 23.92
C THR A 603 -30.52 51.52 25.12
N ALA A 604 -30.53 50.93 26.32
CA ALA A 604 -30.36 51.66 27.57
C ALA A 604 -28.88 52.03 27.74
N ASP A 605 -28.59 53.32 27.93
CA ASP A 605 -27.26 53.81 28.34
C ASP A 605 -26.92 53.40 29.79
#